data_AF-A0A2X0RBB1-F1
#
_entry.id   AF-A0A2X0RBB1-F1
#
_cell.length_a   1.000
_cell.length_b   1.000
_cell.length_c   1.000
_cell.angle_alpha   90.00
_cell.angle_beta   90.00
_cell.angle_gamma   90.00
#
_symmetry.space_group_name_H-M   'P 1'
#
loop_
_entity.id
_entity.type
_entity.pdbx_description
1 polymer ?
#
loop_
_entity_poly.entity_id
_entity_poly.type
_entity_poly.pdbx_seq_one_letter_code
_entity_poly.pdbx_strand_id
1 'polypeptide(L)'
;MEVATYPILLLIFLVGIMWGLKNYLLPQLNSGSNFATLLINHLPLVFFSFGAFIFLLTALSVTLFKRKSAIMNFTFLVKLPLVHSFIRLYLTAYFAREWGNLIAQGVELRQIINLMKKQKSRIFSEVGKNLDLELNAGRSFEQAVSKLALFLPELSLMIEYGAIKDKLGLELSLYADECWEQFFTKIDRLMQLIQPLVFIFVALMIILLYAAMLLPIYSNMGSGI
;
A
#
# COMPACT_ATOMS: atom_id res chain seq x y z
N MET A 1 0.93 -12.72 8.25
CA MET A 1 -0.37 -12.95 7.58
C MET A 1 -1.53 -13.18 8.56
N GLU A 2 -1.31 -13.72 9.76
CA GLU A 2 -2.38 -14.00 10.73
C GLU A 2 -3.17 -12.77 11.19
N VAL A 3 -2.53 -11.59 11.29
CA VAL A 3 -3.16 -10.35 11.77
C VAL A 3 -4.28 -9.85 10.85
N ALA A 4 -4.13 -10.01 9.53
CA ALA A 4 -5.12 -9.54 8.56
C ALA A 4 -6.34 -10.47 8.42
N THR A 5 -6.19 -11.74 8.79
CA THR A 5 -7.25 -12.75 8.62
C THR A 5 -8.50 -12.41 9.43
N TYR A 6 -8.35 -11.96 10.67
CA TYR A 6 -9.50 -11.68 11.56
C TYR A 6 -10.39 -10.52 11.07
N PRO A 7 -9.84 -9.33 10.74
CA PRO A 7 -10.63 -8.25 10.15
C PRO A 7 -11.32 -8.66 8.84
N ILE A 8 -10.63 -9.40 7.97
CA ILE A 8 -11.20 -9.86 6.69
C ILE A 8 -12.37 -10.80 6.92
N LEU A 9 -12.22 -11.78 7.82
CA LEU A 9 -13.29 -12.73 8.15
C LEU A 9 -14.52 -12.00 8.72
N LEU A 10 -14.31 -11.04 9.62
CA LEU A 10 -15.41 -10.22 10.16
C LEU A 10 -16.11 -9.39 9.08
N LEU A 11 -15.37 -8.81 8.14
CA LEU A 11 -15.97 -8.08 7.01
C LEU A 11 -16.78 -9.01 6.10
N ILE A 12 -16.27 -10.21 5.79
CA ILE A 12 -17.00 -11.21 5.02
C ILE A 12 -18.29 -11.60 5.75
N PHE A 13 -18.21 -11.83 7.06
CA PHE A 13 -19.36 -12.16 7.89
C PHE A 13 -20.39 -11.02 7.93
N LEU A 14 -19.94 -9.77 8.09
CA LEU A 14 -20.78 -8.57 8.05
C LEU A 14 -21.52 -8.47 6.71
N VAL A 15 -20.80 -8.64 5.59
CA VAL A 15 -21.41 -8.63 4.25
C VAL A 15 -22.44 -9.74 4.09
N GLY A 16 -22.16 -10.94 4.62
CA GLY A 16 -23.11 -12.05 4.64
C GLY A 16 -24.40 -11.74 5.41
N ILE A 17 -24.27 -11.17 6.62
CA ILE A 17 -25.42 -10.71 7.42
C ILE A 17 -26.21 -9.64 6.66
N MET A 18 -25.53 -8.64 6.10
CA MET A 18 -26.18 -7.56 5.36
C MET A 18 -26.95 -8.07 4.14
N TRP A 19 -26.38 -9.04 3.42
CA TRP A 19 -27.04 -9.69 2.30
C TRP A 19 -28.29 -10.47 2.74
N GLY A 20 -28.19 -11.23 3.84
CA GLY A 20 -29.32 -11.97 4.41
C GLY A 20 -30.45 -11.04 4.89
N LEU A 21 -30.11 -9.96 5.61
CA LEU A 21 -31.06 -8.95 6.06
C LEU A 21 -31.81 -8.31 4.89
N LYS A 22 -31.09 -7.92 3.83
CA LYS A 22 -31.69 -7.32 2.64
C LYS A 22 -32.64 -8.29 1.94
N ASN A 23 -32.27 -9.55 1.74
CA ASN A 23 -33.04 -10.47 0.91
C ASN A 23 -34.22 -11.12 1.66
N TYR A 24 -34.07 -11.37 2.96
CA TYR A 24 -35.08 -12.09 3.73
C TYR A 24 -35.94 -11.17 4.59
N LEU A 25 -35.35 -10.13 5.18
CA LEU A 25 -36.01 -9.31 6.20
C LEU A 25 -36.74 -8.11 5.60
N LEU A 26 -36.16 -7.43 4.60
CA LEU A 26 -36.84 -6.32 3.92
C LEU A 26 -38.20 -6.69 3.31
N PRO A 27 -38.39 -7.84 2.63
CA PRO A 27 -39.69 -8.19 2.07
C PRO A 27 -40.77 -8.43 3.13
N GLN A 28 -40.37 -8.76 4.37
CA GLN A 28 -41.28 -9.00 5.50
C GLN A 28 -41.67 -7.71 6.22
N LEU A 29 -40.94 -6.61 6.01
CA LEU A 29 -41.29 -5.30 6.54
C LEU A 29 -42.41 -4.71 5.68
N ASN A 30 -43.60 -4.56 6.29
CA ASN A 30 -44.75 -3.90 5.69
C ASN A 30 -44.30 -2.60 5.00
N SER A 31 -44.72 -2.40 3.75
CA SER A 31 -44.25 -1.40 2.79
C SER A 31 -44.57 0.06 3.16
N GLY A 32 -44.21 0.49 4.36
CA GLY A 32 -44.24 1.89 4.81
C GLY A 32 -42.88 2.56 4.64
N SER A 33 -42.90 3.84 4.32
CA SER A 33 -41.72 4.73 4.25
C SER A 33 -41.16 5.04 5.65
N ASN A 34 -40.79 4.01 6.40
CA ASN A 34 -40.23 4.14 7.73
C ASN A 34 -38.71 4.35 7.65
N PHE A 35 -38.16 5.09 8.61
CA PHE A 35 -36.72 5.31 8.72
C PHE A 35 -35.91 3.99 8.72
N ALA A 36 -36.47 2.93 9.30
CA ALA A 36 -35.89 1.59 9.29
C ALA A 36 -35.74 0.99 7.87
N THR A 37 -36.75 1.13 7.00
CA THR A 37 -36.69 0.60 5.63
C THR A 37 -35.71 1.40 4.77
N LEU A 38 -35.60 2.71 4.99
CA LEU A 38 -34.57 3.55 4.35
C LEU A 38 -33.16 3.18 4.81
N LEU A 39 -32.94 3.00 6.12
CA LEU A 39 -31.63 2.65 6.67
C LEU A 39 -31.16 1.30 6.11
N ILE A 40 -32.00 0.24 6.17
CA ILE A 40 -31.63 -1.12 5.71
C ILE A 40 -31.37 -1.17 4.20
N ASN A 41 -32.11 -0.39 3.39
CA ASN A 41 -31.91 -0.39 1.94
C ASN A 41 -30.64 0.36 1.52
N HIS A 42 -30.30 1.47 2.21
CA HIS A 42 -29.13 2.28 1.87
C HIS A 42 -27.83 1.84 2.55
N LEU A 43 -27.87 1.17 3.71
CA LEU A 43 -26.67 0.71 4.44
C LEU A 43 -25.72 -0.14 3.57
N PRO A 44 -26.21 -1.16 2.83
CA PRO A 44 -25.37 -1.94 1.92
C PRO A 44 -24.78 -1.08 0.81
N LEU A 45 -25.56 -0.15 0.27
CA LEU A 45 -25.12 0.72 -0.83
C LEU A 45 -24.03 1.69 -0.35
N VAL A 46 -24.15 2.24 0.86
CA VAL A 46 -23.11 3.08 1.48
C VAL A 46 -21.84 2.28 1.77
N PHE A 47 -21.96 1.06 2.28
CA PHE A 47 -20.81 0.18 2.51
C PHE A 47 -20.07 -0.15 1.20
N PHE A 48 -20.81 -0.60 0.18
CA PHE A 48 -20.24 -0.90 -1.13
C PHE A 48 -19.74 0.36 -1.85
N SER A 49 -20.38 1.52 -1.70
CA SER A 49 -19.91 2.78 -2.32
C SER A 49 -18.64 3.28 -1.65
N PHE A 50 -18.50 3.15 -0.33
CA PHE A 50 -17.27 3.50 0.38
C PHE A 50 -16.11 2.56 0.00
N GLY A 51 -16.37 1.24 -0.06
CA GLY A 51 -15.40 0.25 -0.55
C GLY A 51 -15.02 0.49 -2.02
N ALA A 52 -16.01 0.75 -2.88
CA ALA A 52 -15.80 1.09 -4.28
C ALA A 52 -15.08 2.43 -4.42
N PHE A 53 -15.31 3.42 -3.56
CA PHE A 53 -14.61 4.71 -3.56
C PHE A 53 -13.13 4.53 -3.21
N ILE A 54 -12.80 3.71 -2.20
CA ILE A 54 -11.41 3.36 -1.89
C ILE A 54 -10.78 2.57 -3.04
N PHE A 55 -11.48 1.58 -3.59
CA PHE A 55 -11.01 0.80 -4.73
C PHE A 55 -10.82 1.65 -5.99
N LEU A 56 -11.72 2.60 -6.24
CA LEU A 56 -11.67 3.50 -7.38
C LEU A 56 -10.59 4.56 -7.14
N LEU A 57 -10.39 5.08 -5.93
CA LEU A 57 -9.25 5.96 -5.61
C LEU A 57 -7.90 5.26 -5.79
N THR A 58 -7.79 4.00 -5.37
CA THR A 58 -6.57 3.19 -5.56
C THR A 58 -6.37 2.79 -7.01
N ALA A 59 -7.42 2.35 -7.71
CA ALA A 59 -7.37 2.01 -9.13
C ALA A 59 -7.17 3.23 -10.03
N LEU A 60 -7.75 4.38 -9.70
CA LEU A 60 -7.60 5.65 -10.41
C LEU A 60 -6.23 6.27 -10.10
N SER A 61 -5.73 6.14 -8.87
CA SER A 61 -4.30 6.29 -8.58
C SER A 61 -3.49 5.42 -9.54
N VAL A 62 -3.63 4.09 -9.50
CA VAL A 62 -2.82 3.15 -10.30
C VAL A 62 -2.94 3.38 -11.82
N THR A 63 -4.10 3.73 -12.33
CA THR A 63 -4.34 3.94 -13.77
C THR A 63 -3.89 5.32 -14.26
N LEU A 64 -4.07 6.38 -13.46
CA LEU A 64 -3.41 7.67 -13.72
C LEU A 64 -1.88 7.56 -13.58
N PHE A 65 -1.40 6.70 -12.67
CA PHE A 65 0.02 6.37 -12.51
C PHE A 65 0.59 5.65 -13.75
N LYS A 66 -0.21 4.82 -14.42
CA LYS A 66 0.18 4.11 -15.66
C LYS A 66 0.06 4.97 -16.93
N ARG A 67 -0.73 6.06 -16.94
CA ARG A 67 -1.02 6.85 -18.16
C ARG A 67 -0.19 8.14 -18.33
N LYS A 68 0.49 8.65 -17.30
CA LYS A 68 1.36 9.85 -17.43
C LYS A 68 2.86 9.50 -17.32
N SER A 69 3.68 10.31 -18.01
CA SER A 69 5.15 10.20 -18.04
C SER A 69 5.73 10.05 -16.62
N ALA A 70 6.49 8.98 -16.39
CA ALA A 70 6.92 8.52 -15.06
C ALA A 70 7.63 9.59 -14.20
N ILE A 71 8.25 10.60 -14.81
CA ILE A 71 8.99 11.67 -14.13
C ILE A 71 8.05 12.61 -13.36
N MET A 72 6.86 12.95 -13.88
CA MET A 72 5.94 13.89 -13.21
C MET A 72 5.09 13.20 -12.13
N ASN A 73 4.83 11.90 -12.31
CA ASN A 73 4.11 11.07 -11.34
C ASN A 73 4.99 10.73 -10.12
N PHE A 74 6.29 10.56 -10.31
CA PHE A 74 7.22 10.36 -9.19
C PHE A 74 7.30 11.61 -8.32
N THR A 75 7.42 12.80 -8.90
CA THR A 75 7.44 14.06 -8.13
C THR A 75 6.12 14.33 -7.39
N PHE A 76 4.98 13.85 -7.89
CA PHE A 76 3.68 14.05 -7.24
C PHE A 76 3.41 13.06 -6.10
N LEU A 77 3.84 11.79 -6.24
CA LEU A 77 3.78 10.79 -5.16
C LEU A 77 4.77 11.08 -4.01
N VAL A 78 5.95 11.59 -4.37
CA VAL A 78 7.00 12.04 -3.44
C VAL A 78 6.53 13.23 -2.58
N LYS A 79 5.47 13.97 -2.97
CA LYS A 79 4.92 15.07 -2.17
C LYS A 79 4.06 14.63 -1.00
N LEU A 80 3.57 13.39 -0.96
CA LEU A 80 2.91 12.85 0.22
C LEU A 80 4.00 12.28 1.15
N PRO A 81 4.32 12.93 2.29
CA PRO A 81 5.50 12.62 3.09
C PRO A 81 5.51 11.17 3.60
N LEU A 82 4.33 10.61 3.87
CA LEU A 82 4.19 9.21 4.27
C LEU A 82 4.52 8.24 3.13
N VAL A 83 3.93 8.44 1.95
CA VAL A 83 4.11 7.55 0.79
C VAL A 83 5.55 7.62 0.27
N HIS A 84 6.13 8.82 0.29
CA HIS A 84 7.54 9.06 -0.07
C HIS A 84 8.51 8.19 0.74
N SER A 85 8.35 8.17 2.07
CA SER A 85 9.23 7.38 2.94
C SER A 85 9.12 5.88 2.66
N PHE A 86 7.92 5.36 2.41
CA PHE A 86 7.72 3.94 2.07
C PHE A 86 8.32 3.58 0.71
N ILE A 87 8.09 4.40 -0.32
CA ILE A 87 8.63 4.14 -1.66
C ILE A 87 10.16 4.19 -1.65
N ARG A 88 10.76 5.19 -0.99
CA ARG A 88 12.22 5.28 -0.87
C ARG A 88 12.81 4.06 -0.19
N LEU A 89 12.19 3.59 0.90
CA LEU A 89 12.64 2.41 1.63
C LEU A 89 12.55 1.15 0.76
N TYR A 90 11.43 0.94 0.08
CA TYR A 90 11.25 -0.18 -0.85
C TYR A 90 12.28 -0.16 -1.99
N LEU A 91 12.45 0.99 -2.67
CA LEU A 91 13.39 1.10 -3.78
C LEU A 91 14.83 0.92 -3.30
N THR A 92 15.19 1.48 -2.15
CA THR A 92 16.51 1.29 -1.56
C THR A 92 16.77 -0.20 -1.28
N ALA A 93 15.83 -0.89 -0.61
CA ALA A 93 15.96 -2.31 -0.33
C ALA A 93 16.10 -3.14 -1.60
N TYR A 94 15.29 -2.84 -2.63
CA TYR A 94 15.30 -3.57 -3.89
C TYR A 94 16.61 -3.36 -4.66
N PHE A 95 17.02 -2.10 -4.89
CA PHE A 95 18.24 -1.81 -5.64
C PHE A 95 19.50 -2.28 -4.91
N ALA A 96 19.55 -2.11 -3.58
CA ALA A 96 20.66 -2.63 -2.77
C ALA A 96 20.75 -4.17 -2.87
N ARG A 97 19.62 -4.90 -2.86
CA ARG A 97 19.61 -6.35 -3.05
C ARG A 97 20.13 -6.75 -4.42
N GLU A 98 19.60 -6.15 -5.48
CA GLU A 98 19.97 -6.49 -6.86
C GLU A 98 21.44 -6.17 -7.14
N TRP A 99 21.90 -4.99 -6.75
CA TRP A 99 23.31 -4.61 -6.90
C TRP A 99 24.21 -5.48 -6.03
N GLY A 100 23.83 -5.72 -4.77
CA GLY A 100 24.56 -6.57 -3.84
C GLY A 100 24.76 -7.98 -4.39
N ASN A 101 23.68 -8.61 -4.87
CA ASN A 101 23.70 -9.94 -5.47
C ASN A 101 24.59 -10.01 -6.72
N LEU A 102 24.47 -9.06 -7.63
CA LEU A 102 25.25 -9.06 -8.88
C LEU A 102 26.73 -8.80 -8.61
N ILE A 103 27.06 -7.83 -7.74
CA ILE A 103 28.44 -7.51 -7.37
C ILE A 103 29.08 -8.67 -6.61
N ALA A 104 28.34 -9.33 -5.70
CA ALA A 104 28.82 -10.51 -4.99
C ALA A 104 29.09 -11.71 -5.93
N GLN A 105 28.41 -11.78 -7.07
CA GLN A 105 28.67 -12.75 -8.14
C GLN A 105 29.82 -12.34 -9.07
N GLY A 106 30.50 -11.22 -8.81
CA GLY A 106 31.62 -10.73 -9.60
C GLY A 106 31.21 -9.96 -10.87
N VAL A 107 29.94 -9.55 -11.00
CA VAL A 107 29.50 -8.72 -12.13
C VAL A 107 30.00 -7.29 -11.94
N GLU A 108 30.72 -6.78 -12.94
CA GLU A 108 31.26 -5.42 -12.91
C GLU A 108 30.14 -4.36 -12.87
N LEU A 109 30.34 -3.29 -12.09
CA LEU A 109 29.36 -2.21 -11.93
C LEU A 109 28.91 -1.59 -13.26
N ARG A 110 29.84 -1.40 -14.21
CA ARG A 110 29.54 -0.85 -15.53
C ARG A 110 28.63 -1.77 -16.35
N GLN A 111 28.77 -3.09 -16.20
CA GLN A 111 27.87 -4.07 -16.81
C GLN A 111 26.48 -4.00 -16.19
N ILE A 112 26.38 -3.91 -14.87
CA ILE A 112 25.10 -3.76 -14.15
C ILE A 112 24.34 -2.53 -14.65
N ILE A 113 25.01 -1.37 -14.74
CA ILE A 113 24.40 -0.12 -15.21
C ILE A 113 23.94 -0.24 -16.67
N ASN A 114 24.73 -0.90 -17.53
CA ASN A 114 24.33 -1.18 -18.90
C ASN A 114 23.08 -2.07 -19.00
N LEU A 115 22.93 -3.07 -18.12
CA LEU A 115 21.73 -3.90 -18.03
C LEU A 115 20.54 -3.09 -17.55
N MET A 116 20.72 -2.23 -16.55
CA MET A 116 19.67 -1.36 -16.03
C MET A 116 19.11 -0.41 -17.10
N LYS A 117 19.97 0.18 -17.93
CA LYS A 117 19.54 1.04 -19.05
C LYS A 117 18.59 0.34 -20.03
N LYS A 118 18.76 -0.97 -20.23
CA LYS A 118 17.98 -1.81 -21.16
C LYS A 118 16.72 -2.42 -20.53
N GLN A 119 16.51 -2.25 -19.23
CA GLN A 119 15.33 -2.80 -18.56
C GLN A 119 14.03 -2.15 -19.06
N LYS A 120 12.96 -2.95 -19.13
CA LYS A 120 11.61 -2.47 -19.51
C LYS A 120 11.02 -1.53 -18.47
N SER A 121 11.42 -1.71 -17.20
CA SER A 121 10.99 -0.82 -16.13
C SER A 121 11.63 0.55 -16.29
N ARG A 122 10.79 1.59 -16.39
CA ARG A 122 11.24 2.96 -16.62
C ARG A 122 12.10 3.49 -15.47
N ILE A 123 11.81 3.11 -14.23
CA ILE A 123 12.62 3.48 -13.05
C ILE A 123 14.03 2.91 -13.20
N PHE A 124 14.16 1.63 -13.59
CA PHE A 124 15.48 1.01 -13.80
C PHE A 124 16.25 1.68 -14.92
N SER A 125 15.59 1.95 -16.05
CA SER A 125 16.22 2.61 -17.18
C SER A 125 16.67 4.04 -16.83
N GLU A 126 15.84 4.82 -16.12
CA GLU A 126 16.17 6.18 -15.70
C GLU A 126 17.30 6.21 -14.65
N VAL A 127 17.26 5.34 -13.63
CA VAL A 127 18.37 5.21 -12.66
C VAL A 127 19.66 4.80 -13.37
N GLY A 128 19.61 3.80 -14.24
CA GLY A 128 20.78 3.34 -15.00
C GLY A 128 21.36 4.43 -15.90
N LYS A 129 20.51 5.24 -16.55
CA LYS A 129 20.96 6.37 -17.37
C LYS A 129 21.61 7.47 -16.53
N ASN A 130 21.02 7.83 -15.40
CA ASN A 130 21.61 8.85 -14.51
C ASN A 130 22.95 8.39 -13.93
N LEU A 131 23.03 7.15 -13.45
CA LEU A 131 24.28 6.58 -12.93
C LEU A 131 25.36 6.54 -14.02
N ASP A 132 25.02 6.13 -15.24
CA ASP A 132 25.95 6.13 -16.38
C ASP A 132 26.48 7.53 -16.68
N LEU A 133 25.62 8.55 -16.70
CA LEU A 133 26.03 9.94 -16.93
C LEU A 133 26.98 10.45 -15.84
N GLU A 134 26.67 10.22 -14.57
CA GLU A 134 27.49 10.69 -13.44
C GLU A 134 28.84 9.99 -13.37
N LEU A 135 28.88 8.67 -13.62
CA LEU A 135 30.13 7.91 -13.67
C LEU A 135 31.00 8.29 -14.88
N ASN A 136 30.38 8.53 -16.05
CA ASN A 136 31.11 9.03 -17.23
C ASN A 136 31.65 10.46 -17.02
N ALA A 137 31.04 11.24 -16.11
CA ALA A 137 31.55 12.53 -15.67
C ALA A 137 32.67 12.43 -14.61
N GLY A 138 33.15 11.23 -14.31
CA GLY A 138 34.25 10.98 -13.37
C GLY A 138 33.85 10.99 -11.89
N ARG A 139 32.55 11.02 -11.58
CA ARG A 139 32.10 10.87 -10.19
C ARG A 139 32.18 9.42 -9.75
N SER A 140 32.38 9.23 -8.45
CA SER A 140 32.34 7.91 -7.83
C SER A 140 30.90 7.40 -7.68
N PHE A 141 30.76 6.11 -7.39
CA PHE A 141 29.45 5.44 -7.38
C PHE A 141 28.56 5.94 -6.24
N GLU A 142 29.11 6.12 -5.05
CA GLU A 142 28.44 6.69 -3.87
C GLU A 142 27.95 8.13 -4.14
N GLN A 143 28.74 8.93 -4.85
CA GLN A 143 28.36 10.31 -5.23
C GLN A 143 27.25 10.33 -6.28
N ALA A 144 27.29 9.39 -7.23
CA ALA A 144 26.23 9.26 -8.23
C ALA A 144 24.91 8.83 -7.58
N VAL A 145 24.96 7.93 -6.59
CA VAL A 145 23.79 7.46 -5.86
C VAL A 145 23.23 8.53 -4.91
N SER A 146 24.08 9.30 -4.22
CA SER A 146 23.63 10.32 -3.26
C SER A 146 22.82 11.45 -3.92
N LYS A 147 23.04 11.73 -5.20
CA LYS A 147 22.25 12.69 -5.99
C LYS A 147 20.83 12.22 -6.29
N LEU A 148 20.57 10.92 -6.21
CA LEU A 148 19.27 10.34 -6.54
C LEU A 148 18.34 10.40 -5.34
N ALA A 149 17.44 11.39 -5.32
CA ALA A 149 16.46 11.60 -4.24
C ALA A 149 15.47 10.43 -4.01
N LEU A 150 15.47 9.43 -4.90
CA LEU A 150 14.66 8.21 -4.78
C LEU A 150 15.20 7.19 -3.77
N PHE A 151 16.47 7.32 -3.36
CA PHE A 151 17.10 6.44 -2.39
C PHE A 151 17.19 7.08 -1.01
N LEU A 152 17.31 6.24 0.02
CA LEU A 152 17.67 6.68 1.36
C LEU A 152 19.11 7.26 1.35
N PRO A 153 19.40 8.36 2.08
CA PRO A 153 20.75 8.93 2.10
C PRO A 153 21.79 7.95 2.67
N GLU A 154 21.35 7.01 3.50
CA GLU A 154 22.18 5.97 4.09
C GLU A 154 22.73 5.01 3.03
N LEU A 155 22.07 4.84 1.88
CA LEU A 155 22.54 3.95 0.80
C LEU A 155 23.90 4.38 0.26
N SER A 156 24.13 5.68 0.03
CA SER A 156 25.43 6.17 -0.44
C SER A 156 26.54 5.91 0.57
N LEU A 157 26.23 6.02 1.86
CA LEU A 157 27.20 5.74 2.94
C LEU A 157 27.57 4.25 2.98
N MET A 158 26.60 3.36 2.79
CA MET A 158 26.85 1.91 2.73
C MET A 158 27.67 1.52 1.49
N ILE A 159 27.45 2.20 0.36
CA ILE A 159 28.27 2.00 -0.84
C ILE A 159 29.71 2.44 -0.59
N GLU A 160 29.91 3.62 -0.01
CA GLU A 160 31.25 4.14 0.33
C GLU A 160 31.99 3.19 1.26
N TYR A 161 31.31 2.74 2.32
CA TYR A 161 31.85 1.79 3.29
C TYR A 161 32.22 0.44 2.67
N GLY A 162 31.34 -0.11 1.84
CA GLY A 162 31.57 -1.38 1.16
C GLY A 162 32.68 -1.31 0.11
N ALA A 163 32.83 -0.16 -0.56
CA ALA A 163 33.93 0.09 -1.49
C ALA A 163 35.29 0.14 -0.79
N ILE A 164 35.38 0.83 0.36
CA ILE A 164 36.63 0.91 1.14
C ILE A 164 37.08 -0.47 1.65
N LYS A 165 36.12 -1.34 1.98
CA LYS A 165 36.39 -2.69 2.50
C LYS A 165 36.60 -3.76 1.43
N ASP A 166 36.49 -3.41 0.14
CA ASP A 166 36.44 -4.35 -0.97
C ASP A 166 35.37 -5.46 -0.80
N LYS A 167 34.25 -5.09 -0.17
CA LYS A 167 33.13 -5.99 0.18
C LYS A 167 31.76 -5.41 -0.17
N LEU A 168 31.72 -4.57 -1.22
CA LEU A 168 30.53 -3.84 -1.63
C LEU A 168 29.29 -4.73 -1.84
N GLY A 169 29.46 -5.88 -2.51
CA GLY A 169 28.33 -6.79 -2.77
C GLY A 169 27.70 -7.35 -1.49
N LEU A 170 28.52 -7.72 -0.51
CA LEU A 170 28.07 -8.25 0.77
C LEU A 170 27.39 -7.16 1.62
N GLU A 171 28.03 -6.00 1.76
CA GLU A 171 27.52 -4.88 2.56
C GLU A 171 26.16 -4.38 2.00
N LEU A 172 26.02 -4.29 0.67
CA LEU A 172 24.74 -3.95 0.04
C LEU A 172 23.65 -5.00 0.28
N SER A 173 24.01 -6.28 0.28
CA SER A 173 23.06 -7.37 0.54
C SER A 173 22.56 -7.32 1.98
N LEU A 174 23.46 -7.13 2.95
CA LEU A 174 23.11 -6.97 4.37
C LEU A 174 22.24 -5.74 4.59
N TYR A 175 22.62 -4.59 4.02
CA TYR A 175 21.83 -3.37 4.11
C TYR A 175 20.44 -3.53 3.46
N ALA A 176 20.33 -4.31 2.39
CA ALA A 176 19.04 -4.63 1.79
C ALA A 176 18.15 -5.44 2.73
N ASP A 177 18.69 -6.45 3.44
CA ASP A 177 17.96 -7.20 4.49
C ASP A 177 17.42 -6.26 5.57
N GLU A 178 18.25 -5.35 6.09
CA GLU A 178 17.83 -4.37 7.10
C GLU A 178 16.71 -3.46 6.57
N CYS A 179 16.82 -2.97 5.32
CA CYS A 179 15.79 -2.14 4.72
C CYS A 179 14.47 -2.91 4.52
N TRP A 180 14.54 -4.19 4.15
CA TRP A 180 13.36 -5.05 4.04
C TRP A 180 12.70 -5.29 5.39
N GLU A 181 13.49 -5.56 6.43
CA GLU A 181 12.97 -5.72 7.79
C GLU A 181 12.27 -4.44 8.26
N GLN A 182 12.88 -3.27 8.04
CA GLN A 182 12.26 -1.98 8.34
C GLN A 182 10.96 -1.76 7.55
N PHE A 183 10.92 -2.19 6.28
CA PHE A 183 9.75 -2.06 5.42
C PHE A 183 8.59 -2.92 5.94
N PHE A 184 8.84 -4.19 6.25
CA PHE A 184 7.83 -5.10 6.80
C PHE A 184 7.38 -4.66 8.20
N THR A 185 8.31 -4.23 9.06
CA THR A 185 7.96 -3.67 10.38
C THR A 185 7.03 -2.48 10.27
N LYS A 186 7.26 -1.59 9.30
CA LYS A 186 6.36 -0.45 9.04
C LYS A 186 4.98 -0.92 8.57
N ILE A 187 4.90 -1.93 7.71
CA ILE A 187 3.62 -2.52 7.29
C ILE A 187 2.88 -3.12 8.48
N ASP A 188 3.58 -3.88 9.33
CA ASP A 188 2.97 -4.53 10.50
C ASP A 188 2.42 -3.50 11.49
N ARG A 189 3.15 -2.40 11.74
CA ARG A 189 2.66 -1.28 12.56
C ARG A 189 1.41 -0.64 11.97
N LEU A 190 1.35 -0.46 10.65
CA LEU A 190 0.14 0.05 10.00
C LEU A 190 -1.04 -0.92 10.16
N MET A 191 -0.80 -2.23 10.04
CA MET A 191 -1.83 -3.24 10.25
C MET A 191 -2.36 -3.26 11.69
N GLN A 192 -1.48 -3.08 12.68
CA GLN A 192 -1.86 -2.96 14.09
C GLN A 192 -2.77 -1.76 14.37
N LEU A 193 -2.65 -0.66 13.60
CA LEU A 193 -3.53 0.50 13.71
C LEU A 193 -4.85 0.33 12.93
N ILE A 194 -4.81 -0.33 11.78
CA ILE A 194 -6.01 -0.57 10.95
C ILE A 194 -6.96 -1.54 11.66
N GLN A 195 -6.45 -2.57 12.33
CA GLN A 195 -7.26 -3.59 12.99
C GLN A 195 -8.30 -3.03 14.00
N PRO A 196 -7.93 -2.21 15.02
CA PRO A 196 -8.91 -1.65 15.95
C PRO A 196 -9.91 -0.72 15.27
N LEU A 197 -9.50 0.01 14.23
CA LEU A 197 -10.41 0.86 13.46
C LEU A 197 -11.48 0.02 12.75
N VAL A 198 -11.09 -1.11 12.15
CA VAL A 198 -12.04 -2.05 11.55
C VAL A 198 -12.99 -2.61 12.59
N PHE A 199 -12.53 -2.94 13.80
CA PHE A 199 -13.40 -3.44 14.86
C PHE A 199 -14.43 -2.41 15.34
N ILE A 200 -14.01 -1.15 15.53
CA ILE A 200 -14.93 -0.05 15.88
C ILE A 200 -15.98 0.13 14.77
N PHE A 201 -15.53 0.11 13.51
CA PHE A 201 -16.41 0.21 12.36
C PHE A 201 -17.43 -0.93 12.31
N VAL A 202 -16.99 -2.19 12.47
CA VAL A 202 -17.87 -3.37 12.49
C VAL A 202 -18.85 -3.30 13.66
N ALA A 203 -18.40 -2.92 14.86
CA ALA A 203 -19.27 -2.77 16.02
C ALA A 203 -20.37 -1.72 15.79
N LEU A 204 -20.01 -0.56 15.23
CA LEU A 204 -20.98 0.48 14.87
C LEU A 204 -21.99 -0.02 13.83
N MET A 205 -21.52 -0.78 12.83
CA MET A 205 -22.42 -1.39 11.84
C MET A 205 -23.41 -2.37 12.48
N ILE A 206 -22.95 -3.24 13.37
CA ILE A 206 -23.83 -4.20 14.08
C ILE A 206 -24.91 -3.46 14.88
N ILE A 207 -24.55 -2.37 15.58
CA ILE A 207 -25.52 -1.55 16.34
C ILE A 207 -26.56 -0.94 15.41
N LEU A 208 -26.14 -0.37 14.28
CA LEU A 208 -27.08 0.21 13.30
C LEU A 208 -27.99 -0.85 12.68
N LEU A 209 -27.47 -2.05 12.39
CA LEU A 209 -28.27 -3.18 11.92
C LEU A 209 -29.31 -3.60 12.96
N TYR A 210 -28.90 -3.70 14.23
CA TYR A 210 -29.81 -4.04 15.32
C TYR A 210 -30.92 -3.00 15.52
N ALA A 211 -30.56 -1.71 15.51
CA ALA A 211 -31.54 -0.62 15.59
C ALA A 211 -32.55 -0.67 14.43
N ALA A 212 -32.06 -0.90 13.21
CA ALA A 212 -32.90 -1.06 12.05
C ALA A 212 -33.86 -2.25 12.13
N MET A 213 -33.46 -3.34 12.79
CA MET A 213 -34.32 -4.51 13.02
C MET A 213 -35.37 -4.27 14.11
N LEU A 214 -35.00 -3.61 15.21
CA LEU A 214 -35.90 -3.42 16.35
C LEU A 214 -36.95 -2.33 16.15
N LEU A 215 -36.58 -1.21 15.52
CA LEU A 215 -37.50 -0.10 15.26
C LEU A 215 -38.85 -0.54 14.66
N PRO A 216 -38.91 -1.37 13.60
CA PRO A 216 -40.17 -1.83 13.04
C PRO A 216 -40.95 -2.76 13.98
N ILE A 217 -40.27 -3.56 14.80
CA ILE A 217 -40.93 -4.43 15.80
C ILE A 217 -41.67 -3.55 16.82
N TYR A 218 -40.99 -2.54 17.36
CA TYR A 218 -41.60 -1.63 18.33
C TYR A 218 -42.73 -0.77 17.72
N SER A 219 -42.58 -0.30 16.47
CA SER A 219 -43.66 0.45 15.81
C SER A 219 -44.91 -0.39 15.59
N ASN A 220 -44.73 -1.69 15.28
CA ASN A 220 -45.86 -2.61 15.09
C ASN A 220 -46.50 -3.04 16.41
N MET A 221 -45.75 -3.08 17.52
CA MET A 221 -46.31 -3.36 18.84
C MET A 221 -47.05 -2.15 19.44
N GLY A 222 -46.55 -0.93 19.22
CA GLY A 222 -47.17 0.31 19.72
C GLY A 222 -48.44 0.73 18.97
N SER A 223 -48.72 0.15 17.80
CA SER A 223 -49.94 0.38 17.02
C SER A 223 -51.05 -0.66 17.30
N GLY A 224 -50.82 -1.59 18.24
CA GLY A 224 -51.78 -2.58 18.70
C GLY A 224 -52.57 -2.18 19.95
N ILE A 225 -52.56 -0.90 20.34
CA ILE A 225 -53.40 -0.30 21.39
C ILE A 225 -54.16 0.88 20.80
#